data_AF-A0A975B3J5-F1
#
_entry.id   AF-A0A975B3J5-F1
#
_cell.length_a   1.000
_cell.length_b   1.000
_cell.length_c   1.000
_cell.angle_alpha   90.00
_cell.angle_beta   90.00
_cell.angle_gamma   90.00
#
_symmetry.space_group_name_H-M   'P 1'
#
loop_
_entity.id
_entity.type
_entity.pdbx_description
1 polymer ?
#
loop_
_entity_poly.entity_id
_entity_poly.type
_entity_poly.pdbx_seq_one_letter_code
_entity_poly.pdbx_strand_id
1 'polypeptide(L)'
;MIIYYRIFCFLFSIFFIIFTNSCSALTRDMQKKKEKIQYAIEKDILSIYDIPFNTYVSFEMWEQIDFILADTHKGIKVYKLPGMYYSRPYIMNNMVWVFDNTDFKKRGISIFDPELNLVKTTENKEFARYEGGIRLISGNHILSGGADQDVDTIVVWNTKNQDIKTLKLEHGHYVGSLAAEHGKIYAGSCGGKVNSWDHKTMTYKGTYSTSEQENTNWEIFNSQPCINALKADREQLTGSGEKYFFIWDIETRALLKTYDKAFTGSMVYFYKNQMAEYKADKIVIRNISDGQVLNGVKTLTPVNDLIITHEDILPDYKGEMLIVSLRHNKGLVFYDLNSMEIIKSTELKGESLCVYNNQIYATDDQFIYKYNLFHKVSQKYRNFLKSINLEQVKLSDDTYYQLLKRSHEYPEVIKKNLLGKSYLEQNQLSFYHSIKYGRLPRLQEHDKYKEDNINLSKDIYGYKLIYEIKNSSDKDIFLSIICEYHGEYGSSSAKVDPEKSFYKQDLIIPADNGKIVETINIGEKEPVNLYIYPTIIEKLTRGYYDDLIHASSKENKDISIIDKYLDDPKLKKWHPELQKRKQEINAENDKSWLLKMIQ
;
A
#
# COMPACT_ATOMS: atom_id res chain seq x y z
N MET A 1 10.71 -19.22 41.42
CA MET A 1 10.63 -19.24 39.94
C MET A 1 9.64 -20.29 39.41
N ILE A 2 9.71 -21.55 39.83
CA ILE A 2 8.80 -22.63 39.37
C ILE A 2 7.32 -22.40 39.77
N ILE A 3 7.05 -21.84 40.95
CA ILE A 3 5.69 -21.55 41.42
C ILE A 3 5.04 -20.41 40.60
N TYR A 4 5.81 -19.37 40.25
CA TYR A 4 5.35 -18.28 39.39
C TYR A 4 5.01 -18.77 37.97
N TYR A 5 5.81 -19.70 37.43
CA TYR A 5 5.54 -20.28 36.10
C TYR A 5 4.26 -21.13 36.09
N ARG A 6 3.98 -21.88 37.17
CA ARG A 6 2.74 -22.66 37.30
C ARG A 6 1.50 -21.78 37.47
N ILE A 7 1.60 -20.70 38.24
CA ILE A 7 0.51 -19.72 38.39
C ILE A 7 0.25 -18.99 37.08
N PHE A 8 1.31 -18.61 36.35
CA PHE A 8 1.20 -17.97 35.05
C PHE A 8 0.55 -18.91 34.01
N CYS A 9 0.98 -20.17 33.90
CA CYS A 9 0.36 -21.13 32.99
C CYS A 9 -1.11 -21.44 33.35
N PHE A 10 -1.45 -21.49 34.65
CA PHE A 10 -2.83 -21.73 35.11
C PHE A 10 -3.74 -20.53 34.85
N LEU A 11 -3.25 -19.30 35.07
CA LEU A 11 -3.97 -18.08 34.72
C LEU A 11 -4.11 -17.92 33.20
N PHE A 12 -3.09 -18.30 32.42
CA PHE A 12 -3.15 -18.26 30.96
C PHE A 12 -4.17 -19.25 30.38
N SER A 13 -4.30 -20.44 30.99
CA SER A 13 -5.31 -21.43 30.58
C SER A 13 -6.72 -21.06 31.03
N ILE A 14 -6.90 -20.43 32.20
CA ILE A 14 -8.20 -19.85 32.60
C ILE A 14 -8.58 -18.67 31.68
N PHE A 15 -7.62 -17.82 31.31
CA PHE A 15 -7.84 -16.72 30.37
C PHE A 15 -8.25 -17.25 28.99
N PHE A 16 -7.65 -18.35 28.53
CA PHE A 16 -8.05 -19.02 27.28
C PHE A 16 -9.44 -19.64 27.37
N ILE A 17 -9.83 -20.23 28.52
CA ILE A 17 -11.15 -20.85 28.72
C ILE A 17 -12.26 -19.79 28.85
N ILE A 18 -11.98 -18.63 29.43
CA ILE A 18 -12.99 -17.56 29.56
C ILE A 18 -13.24 -16.86 28.21
N PHE A 19 -12.23 -16.76 27.34
CA PHE A 19 -12.41 -16.18 26.00
C PHE A 19 -12.93 -17.16 24.93
N THR A 20 -12.80 -18.48 25.11
CA THR A 20 -13.34 -19.46 24.13
C THR A 20 -14.81 -19.84 24.36
N ASN A 21 -15.39 -19.52 25.51
CA ASN A 21 -16.74 -19.97 25.87
C ASN A 21 -17.92 -19.14 25.31
N SER A 22 -17.66 -18.14 24.46
CA SER A 22 -18.74 -17.35 23.83
C SER A 22 -18.78 -17.48 22.30
N CYS A 23 -17.98 -18.38 21.72
CA CYS A 23 -18.06 -18.66 20.29
C CYS A 23 -19.23 -19.62 20.06
N SER A 24 -20.35 -19.12 19.54
CA SER A 24 -21.49 -19.97 19.19
C SER A 24 -21.07 -20.95 18.10
N ALA A 25 -20.68 -22.16 18.49
CA ALA A 25 -20.20 -23.16 17.56
C ALA A 25 -21.22 -23.35 16.42
N LEU A 26 -20.74 -23.28 15.17
CA LEU A 26 -21.54 -23.56 13.99
C LEU A 26 -22.28 -24.89 14.17
N THR A 27 -23.55 -24.92 13.79
CA THR A 27 -24.30 -26.18 13.81
C THR A 27 -23.62 -27.21 12.89
N ARG A 28 -23.72 -28.50 13.19
CA ARG A 28 -23.13 -29.57 12.34
C ARG A 28 -23.55 -29.46 10.87
N ASP A 29 -24.76 -28.99 10.59
CA ASP A 29 -25.23 -28.77 9.22
C ASP A 29 -24.51 -27.60 8.54
N MET A 30 -24.31 -26.49 9.27
CA MET A 30 -23.56 -25.34 8.76
C MET A 30 -22.10 -25.68 8.50
N GLN A 31 -21.47 -26.46 9.38
CA GLN A 31 -20.10 -26.93 9.18
C GLN A 31 -19.96 -27.78 7.90
N LYS A 32 -20.90 -28.71 7.67
CA LYS A 32 -20.93 -29.51 6.43
C LYS A 32 -21.13 -28.65 5.18
N LYS A 33 -21.93 -27.59 5.26
CA LYS A 33 -22.12 -26.65 4.13
C LYS A 33 -20.86 -25.84 3.86
N LYS A 34 -20.19 -25.34 4.90
CA LYS A 34 -18.90 -24.66 4.81
C LYS A 34 -17.86 -25.52 4.09
N GLU A 35 -17.71 -26.77 4.51
CA GLU A 35 -16.77 -27.73 3.89
C GLU A 35 -17.09 -27.99 2.41
N LYS A 36 -18.37 -28.11 2.04
CA LYS A 36 -18.78 -28.27 0.64
C LYS A 36 -18.45 -27.04 -0.21
N ILE A 37 -18.65 -25.84 0.33
CA ILE A 37 -18.29 -24.59 -0.35
C ILE A 37 -16.78 -24.51 -0.56
N GLN A 38 -15.98 -24.80 0.48
CA GLN A 38 -14.53 -24.81 0.40
C GLN A 38 -14.03 -25.82 -0.64
N TYR A 39 -14.57 -27.03 -0.63
CA TYR A 39 -14.26 -28.05 -1.63
C TYR A 39 -14.60 -27.58 -3.06
N ALA A 40 -15.75 -26.93 -3.25
CA ALA A 40 -16.14 -26.42 -4.57
C ALA A 40 -15.21 -25.30 -5.07
N ILE A 41 -14.73 -24.44 -4.17
CA ILE A 41 -13.72 -23.43 -4.47
C ILE A 41 -12.39 -24.11 -4.85
N GLU A 42 -11.90 -25.04 -4.03
CA GLU A 42 -10.61 -25.73 -4.23
C GLU A 42 -10.54 -26.56 -5.52
N LYS A 43 -11.70 -26.98 -6.04
CA LYS A 43 -11.83 -27.73 -7.29
C LYS A 43 -12.20 -26.85 -8.49
N ASP A 44 -12.16 -25.53 -8.34
CA ASP A 44 -12.53 -24.55 -9.36
C ASP A 44 -13.96 -24.76 -9.93
N ILE A 45 -14.85 -25.40 -9.14
CA ILE A 45 -16.26 -25.60 -9.50
C ILE A 45 -17.03 -24.28 -9.32
N LEU A 46 -16.71 -23.55 -8.26
CA LEU A 46 -17.21 -22.20 -8.00
C LEU A 46 -16.04 -21.24 -7.88
N SER A 47 -16.17 -20.06 -8.49
CA SER A 47 -15.29 -18.95 -8.13
C SER A 47 -15.62 -18.47 -6.73
N ILE A 48 -14.61 -18.02 -5.98
CA ILE A 48 -14.79 -17.32 -4.69
C ILE A 48 -15.72 -16.09 -4.80
N TYR A 49 -15.89 -15.54 -5.99
CA TYR A 49 -16.78 -14.39 -6.21
C TYR A 49 -18.22 -14.80 -6.56
N ASP A 50 -18.48 -16.08 -6.82
CA ASP A 50 -19.83 -16.59 -7.11
C ASP A 50 -20.67 -16.77 -5.83
N ILE A 51 -20.02 -16.77 -4.66
CA ILE A 51 -20.66 -16.98 -3.36
C ILE A 51 -21.02 -15.61 -2.76
N PRO A 52 -22.29 -15.37 -2.35
CA PRO A 52 -22.68 -14.09 -1.74
C PRO A 52 -21.91 -13.77 -0.45
N PHE A 53 -21.57 -12.50 -0.23
CA PHE A 53 -20.82 -12.07 0.96
C PHE A 53 -21.46 -12.49 2.29
N ASN A 54 -22.79 -12.39 2.40
CA ASN A 54 -23.53 -12.80 3.59
C ASN A 54 -23.38 -14.30 3.91
N THR A 55 -23.13 -15.12 2.90
CA THR A 55 -22.91 -16.57 3.03
C THR A 55 -21.56 -16.82 3.68
N TYR A 56 -20.51 -16.10 3.27
CA TYR A 56 -19.21 -16.16 3.92
C TYR A 56 -19.27 -15.75 5.39
N VAL A 57 -19.96 -14.65 5.70
CA VAL A 57 -20.15 -14.20 7.08
C VAL A 57 -20.90 -15.23 7.91
N SER A 58 -22.01 -15.77 7.38
CA SER A 58 -22.85 -16.76 8.09
C SER A 58 -22.12 -18.07 8.40
N PHE A 59 -21.09 -18.43 7.62
CA PHE A 59 -20.27 -19.63 7.84
C PHE A 59 -18.91 -19.32 8.49
N GLU A 60 -18.70 -18.09 8.98
CA GLU A 60 -17.44 -17.66 9.61
C GLU A 60 -16.23 -17.99 8.72
N MET A 61 -16.37 -17.73 7.41
CA MET A 61 -15.34 -17.96 6.39
C MET A 61 -14.44 -16.73 6.28
N TRP A 62 -13.91 -16.33 7.44
CA TRP A 62 -13.17 -15.10 7.65
C TRP A 62 -11.89 -15.01 6.82
N GLU A 63 -11.19 -16.14 6.63
CA GLU A 63 -10.00 -16.21 5.78
C GLU A 63 -10.30 -15.95 4.31
N GLN A 64 -11.45 -16.44 3.81
CA GLN A 64 -11.88 -16.19 2.44
C GLN A 64 -12.33 -14.74 2.26
N ILE A 65 -13.01 -14.16 3.26
CA ILE A 65 -13.31 -12.72 3.27
C ILE A 65 -12.00 -11.93 3.26
N ASP A 66 -11.05 -12.26 4.13
CA ASP A 66 -9.75 -11.61 4.18
C ASP A 66 -9.01 -11.79 2.87
N PHE A 67 -9.09 -12.94 2.21
CA PHE A 67 -8.51 -13.17 0.89
C PHE A 67 -9.18 -12.29 -0.17
N ILE A 68 -10.51 -12.22 -0.21
CA ILE A 68 -11.25 -11.42 -1.20
C ILE A 68 -11.01 -9.92 -0.99
N LEU A 69 -11.07 -9.45 0.26
CA LEU A 69 -10.81 -8.05 0.61
C LEU A 69 -9.31 -7.71 0.53
N ALA A 70 -8.44 -8.67 0.83
CA ALA A 70 -7.04 -8.57 0.48
C ALA A 70 -6.86 -8.46 -1.02
N ASP A 71 -7.62 -9.14 -1.85
CA ASP A 71 -7.45 -9.05 -3.30
C ASP A 71 -7.72 -7.61 -3.81
N THR A 72 -8.61 -6.85 -3.15
CA THR A 72 -8.71 -5.38 -3.32
C THR A 72 -7.39 -4.66 -3.05
N HIS A 73 -6.63 -5.03 -2.01
CA HIS A 73 -5.43 -4.30 -1.53
C HIS A 73 -4.09 -5.04 -1.64
N LYS A 74 -3.94 -6.26 -1.09
CA LYS A 74 -2.76 -7.15 -1.09
C LYS A 74 -2.30 -7.71 -2.43
N GLY A 75 -3.07 -7.60 -3.52
CA GLY A 75 -2.46 -7.76 -4.85
C GLY A 75 -1.37 -6.71 -5.12
N ILE A 76 -1.32 -5.66 -4.29
CA ILE A 76 -0.19 -4.74 -4.17
C ILE A 76 0.62 -5.13 -2.93
N LYS A 77 1.85 -5.62 -3.11
CA LYS A 77 2.84 -5.63 -2.02
C LYS A 77 3.75 -4.43 -2.18
N VAL A 78 4.08 -3.78 -1.08
CA VAL A 78 4.95 -2.62 -1.05
C VAL A 78 6.06 -2.86 -0.05
N TYR A 79 7.28 -2.59 -0.45
CA TYR A 79 8.43 -2.58 0.45
C TYR A 79 9.10 -1.22 0.39
N LYS A 80 9.29 -0.59 1.56
CA LYS A 80 10.00 0.68 1.67
C LYS A 80 11.51 0.42 1.67
N LEU A 81 12.17 0.91 0.65
CA LEU A 81 13.61 0.86 0.49
C LEU A 81 14.29 1.89 1.44
N PRO A 82 15.54 1.64 1.87
CA PRO A 82 16.19 2.44 2.91
C PRO A 82 16.68 3.83 2.46
N GLY A 83 16.86 4.04 1.16
CA GLY A 83 17.39 5.25 0.54
C GLY A 83 16.38 5.97 -0.34
N MET A 84 16.88 6.93 -1.12
CA MET A 84 16.13 7.61 -2.19
C MET A 84 16.55 6.99 -3.54
N TYR A 85 15.79 7.20 -4.60
CA TYR A 85 16.06 6.84 -6.00
C TYR A 85 16.68 5.46 -6.25
N TYR A 86 15.86 4.55 -6.78
CA TYR A 86 16.27 3.19 -7.13
C TYR A 86 16.17 2.92 -8.63
N SER A 87 16.94 1.95 -9.10
CA SER A 87 16.86 1.50 -10.49
C SER A 87 15.52 0.82 -10.81
N ARG A 88 15.27 0.61 -12.11
CA ARG A 88 14.26 -0.34 -12.58
C ARG A 88 14.45 -1.70 -11.88
N PRO A 89 13.38 -2.42 -11.49
CA PRO A 89 13.52 -3.78 -10.99
C PRO A 89 14.08 -4.69 -12.10
N TYR A 90 15.03 -5.53 -11.76
CA TYR A 90 15.58 -6.54 -12.68
C TYR A 90 15.31 -7.95 -12.18
N ILE A 91 15.08 -8.88 -13.11
CA ILE A 91 14.94 -10.29 -12.76
C ILE A 91 16.27 -10.99 -13.01
N MET A 92 16.79 -11.63 -11.96
CA MET A 92 18.00 -12.46 -12.06
C MET A 92 17.87 -13.66 -11.14
N ASN A 93 18.08 -14.86 -11.69
CA ASN A 93 17.97 -16.12 -10.95
C ASN A 93 16.62 -16.27 -10.21
N ASN A 94 15.51 -15.91 -10.87
CA ASN A 94 14.14 -15.91 -10.33
C ASN A 94 13.92 -15.01 -9.12
N MET A 95 14.79 -14.01 -8.93
CA MET A 95 14.72 -13.02 -7.85
C MET A 95 14.58 -11.63 -8.44
N VAL A 96 14.01 -10.71 -7.68
CA VAL A 96 13.85 -9.31 -8.05
C VAL A 96 14.99 -8.50 -7.43
N TRP A 97 15.80 -7.87 -8.27
CA TRP A 97 16.97 -7.10 -7.89
C TRP A 97 16.70 -5.62 -8.08
N VAL A 98 16.93 -4.83 -7.04
CA VAL A 98 16.78 -3.38 -7.04
C VAL A 98 18.08 -2.75 -6.56
N PHE A 99 18.58 -1.78 -7.32
CA PHE A 99 19.88 -1.15 -7.08
C PHE A 99 19.70 0.28 -6.58
N ASP A 100 20.37 0.62 -5.49
CA ASP A 100 20.44 1.99 -4.99
C ASP A 100 21.28 2.86 -5.93
N ASN A 101 20.71 3.96 -6.41
CA ASN A 101 21.37 4.90 -7.30
C ASN A 101 21.86 6.18 -6.59
N THR A 102 21.66 6.32 -5.28
CA THR A 102 21.89 7.61 -4.57
C THR A 102 23.20 7.73 -3.83
N ASP A 103 23.70 6.65 -3.25
CA ASP A 103 24.96 6.68 -2.50
C ASP A 103 26.05 5.91 -3.28
N PHE A 104 26.88 6.65 -4.01
CA PHE A 104 28.03 6.11 -4.76
C PHE A 104 29.05 5.39 -3.86
N LYS A 105 29.04 5.66 -2.54
CA LYS A 105 29.95 4.99 -1.60
C LYS A 105 29.38 3.70 -1.03
N LYS A 106 28.06 3.50 -1.13
CA LYS A 106 27.31 2.37 -0.56
C LYS A 106 26.14 1.97 -1.46
N ARG A 107 26.41 1.60 -2.71
CA ARG A 107 25.37 1.03 -3.58
C ARG A 107 24.88 -0.29 -2.98
N GLY A 108 23.81 -0.19 -2.21
CA GLY A 108 23.06 -1.31 -1.70
C GLY A 108 22.28 -1.96 -2.83
N ILE A 109 22.26 -3.28 -2.82
CA ILE A 109 21.46 -4.09 -3.73
C ILE A 109 20.48 -4.84 -2.87
N SER A 110 19.20 -4.54 -3.07
CA SER A 110 18.11 -5.22 -2.38
C SER A 110 17.61 -6.34 -3.29
N ILE A 111 17.66 -7.57 -2.78
CA ILE A 111 17.26 -8.78 -3.50
C ILE A 111 16.03 -9.34 -2.81
N PHE A 112 14.94 -9.45 -3.58
CA PHE A 112 13.66 -9.96 -3.13
C PHE A 112 13.33 -11.27 -3.82
N ASP A 113 12.56 -12.12 -3.14
CA ASP A 113 11.88 -13.21 -3.81
C ASP A 113 10.72 -12.66 -4.69
N PRO A 114 10.09 -13.48 -5.54
CA PRO A 114 8.94 -13.04 -6.34
C PRO A 114 7.75 -12.57 -5.50
N GLU A 115 7.71 -12.89 -4.21
CA GLU A 115 6.70 -12.47 -3.25
C GLU A 115 7.02 -11.15 -2.56
N LEU A 116 8.06 -10.45 -3.01
CA LEU A 116 8.57 -9.20 -2.48
C LEU A 116 9.00 -9.28 -1.00
N ASN A 117 9.37 -10.48 -0.53
CA ASN A 117 10.06 -10.62 0.74
C ASN A 117 11.54 -10.32 0.52
N LEU A 118 12.12 -9.43 1.32
CA LEU A 118 13.55 -9.14 1.26
C LEU A 118 14.33 -10.40 1.67
N VAL A 119 15.12 -10.94 0.74
CA VAL A 119 15.95 -12.13 0.99
C VAL A 119 17.33 -11.72 1.46
N LYS A 120 17.93 -10.70 0.80
CA LYS A 120 19.26 -10.22 1.16
C LYS A 120 19.45 -8.78 0.68
N THR A 121 20.18 -8.01 1.49
CA THR A 121 20.85 -6.79 1.05
C THR A 121 22.34 -7.09 0.89
N THR A 122 22.92 -6.76 -0.26
CA THR A 122 24.35 -6.94 -0.51
C THR A 122 24.95 -5.64 -1.04
N GLU A 123 26.24 -5.47 -0.82
CA GLU A 123 27.03 -4.37 -1.37
C GLU A 123 28.23 -4.96 -2.10
N ASN A 124 28.60 -4.35 -3.22
CA ASN A 124 29.89 -4.59 -3.83
C ASN A 124 30.60 -3.24 -3.95
N LYS A 125 31.53 -2.96 -3.03
CA LYS A 125 32.22 -1.66 -2.94
C LYS A 125 33.07 -1.35 -4.16
N GLU A 126 33.57 -2.37 -4.85
CA GLU A 126 34.37 -2.19 -6.06
C GLU A 126 33.46 -1.84 -7.25
N PHE A 127 32.31 -2.52 -7.37
CA PHE A 127 31.28 -2.17 -8.35
C PHE A 127 30.62 -0.80 -8.06
N ALA A 128 30.42 -0.46 -6.79
CA ALA A 128 29.78 0.78 -6.37
C ALA A 128 30.52 2.05 -6.80
N ARG A 129 31.84 1.95 -7.04
CA ARG A 129 32.69 3.05 -7.54
C ARG A 129 32.29 3.54 -8.93
N TYR A 130 31.52 2.76 -9.68
CA TYR A 130 31.16 3.08 -11.05
C TYR A 130 29.75 3.66 -11.12
N GLU A 131 29.64 4.90 -11.57
CA GLU A 131 28.43 5.71 -11.38
C GLU A 131 27.37 5.55 -12.48
N GLY A 132 27.70 4.94 -13.63
CA GLY A 132 26.84 4.93 -14.83
C GLY A 132 25.55 4.11 -14.80
N GLY A 133 25.21 3.55 -13.63
CA GLY A 133 23.96 2.81 -13.39
C GLY A 133 23.89 1.47 -14.12
N ILE A 134 22.97 0.61 -13.68
CA ILE A 134 22.76 -0.69 -14.32
C ILE A 134 22.12 -0.46 -15.70
N ARG A 135 22.76 -0.99 -16.74
CA ARG A 135 22.26 -0.94 -18.12
C ARG A 135 21.73 -2.28 -18.60
N LEU A 136 22.29 -3.40 -18.11
CA LEU A 136 21.92 -4.74 -18.53
C LEU A 136 22.22 -5.79 -17.46
N ILE A 137 21.36 -6.80 -17.36
CA ILE A 137 21.66 -8.07 -16.68
C ILE A 137 21.60 -9.20 -17.70
N SER A 138 22.66 -10.03 -17.75
CA SER A 138 22.76 -11.18 -18.65
C SER A 138 23.30 -12.40 -17.89
N GLY A 139 22.40 -13.35 -17.59
CA GLY A 139 22.72 -14.50 -16.74
C GLY A 139 23.13 -14.05 -15.34
N ASN A 140 24.37 -14.35 -14.92
CA ASN A 140 24.93 -13.91 -13.64
C ASN A 140 25.76 -12.61 -13.75
N HIS A 141 25.84 -12.01 -14.94
CA HIS A 141 26.60 -10.78 -15.16
C HIS A 141 25.70 -9.56 -15.09
N ILE A 142 26.12 -8.58 -14.30
CA ILE A 142 25.54 -7.25 -14.22
C ILE A 142 26.49 -6.31 -14.94
N LEU A 143 25.97 -5.54 -15.89
CA LEU A 143 26.74 -4.60 -16.67
C LEU A 143 26.29 -3.16 -16.41
N SER A 144 27.26 -2.31 -16.06
CA SER A 144 27.09 -0.87 -15.87
C SER A 144 27.81 -0.11 -16.96
N GLY A 145 27.25 1.04 -17.35
CA GLY A 145 28.00 2.06 -18.08
C GLY A 145 28.99 2.78 -17.17
N GLY A 146 29.92 3.51 -17.77
CA GLY A 146 30.98 4.25 -17.08
C GLY A 146 30.47 5.41 -16.24
N ALA A 147 31.27 5.83 -15.25
CA ALA A 147 31.02 7.00 -14.41
C ALA A 147 31.44 8.29 -15.13
N ASP A 148 31.09 9.47 -14.61
CA ASP A 148 31.60 10.76 -15.13
C ASP A 148 33.14 10.82 -15.18
N GLN A 149 33.82 10.07 -14.30
CA GLN A 149 35.28 9.99 -14.27
C GLN A 149 35.87 9.03 -15.30
N ASP A 150 35.09 8.08 -15.83
CA ASP A 150 35.52 7.12 -16.84
C ASP A 150 34.32 6.66 -17.68
N VAL A 151 33.80 7.59 -18.49
CA VAL A 151 32.55 7.48 -19.24
C VAL A 151 32.59 6.43 -20.36
N ASP A 152 33.81 6.00 -20.72
CA ASP A 152 34.09 5.06 -21.80
C ASP A 152 34.27 3.61 -21.31
N THR A 153 34.12 3.38 -20.00
CA THR A 153 34.33 2.06 -19.40
C THR A 153 33.02 1.37 -19.10
N ILE A 154 32.92 0.11 -19.49
CA ILE A 154 31.85 -0.81 -19.13
C ILE A 154 32.37 -1.67 -18.00
N VAL A 155 31.56 -1.83 -16.97
CA VAL A 155 31.92 -2.64 -15.81
C VAL A 155 31.07 -3.88 -15.83
N VAL A 156 31.72 -5.04 -15.84
CA VAL A 156 31.08 -6.35 -15.84
C VAL A 156 31.33 -6.99 -14.49
N TRP A 157 30.27 -7.15 -13.72
CA TRP A 157 30.31 -7.84 -12.43
C TRP A 157 29.63 -9.20 -12.52
N ASN A 158 30.36 -10.27 -12.20
CA ASN A 158 29.83 -11.61 -12.09
C ASN A 158 29.34 -11.87 -10.66
N THR A 159 28.04 -12.01 -10.49
CA THR A 159 27.41 -12.18 -9.17
C THR A 159 27.60 -13.57 -8.56
N LYS A 160 28.03 -14.56 -9.35
CA LYS A 160 28.27 -15.93 -8.85
C LYS A 160 29.59 -16.04 -8.10
N ASN A 161 30.66 -15.48 -8.66
CA ASN A 161 32.01 -15.54 -8.06
C ASN A 161 32.51 -14.19 -7.53
N GLN A 162 31.74 -13.12 -7.71
CA GLN A 162 32.04 -11.74 -7.32
C GLN A 162 33.17 -11.07 -8.12
N ASP A 163 33.61 -11.68 -9.23
CA ASP A 163 34.65 -11.09 -10.09
C ASP A 163 34.15 -9.82 -10.78
N ILE A 164 35.03 -8.83 -10.89
CA ILE A 164 34.80 -7.61 -11.66
C ILE A 164 35.81 -7.51 -12.79
N LYS A 165 35.34 -7.14 -13.97
CA LYS A 165 36.15 -6.82 -15.13
C LYS A 165 35.69 -5.51 -15.73
N THR A 166 36.60 -4.81 -16.39
CA THR A 166 36.30 -3.61 -17.15
C THR A 166 36.57 -3.83 -18.63
N LEU A 167 35.72 -3.27 -19.47
CA LEU A 167 35.90 -3.19 -20.92
C LEU A 167 35.92 -1.71 -21.30
N LYS A 168 36.96 -1.25 -21.98
CA LYS A 168 37.02 0.12 -22.46
C LYS A 168 36.56 0.18 -23.90
N LEU A 169 35.75 1.19 -24.26
CA LEU A 169 35.40 1.44 -25.66
C LEU A 169 36.68 1.62 -26.49
N GLU A 170 36.81 0.86 -27.58
CA GLU A 170 37.90 1.04 -28.54
C GLU A 170 37.60 2.24 -29.46
N HIS A 171 36.32 2.45 -29.78
CA HIS A 171 35.85 3.56 -30.60
C HIS A 171 34.60 4.22 -30.01
N GLY A 172 34.47 5.53 -30.20
CA GLY A 172 33.37 6.31 -29.64
C GLY A 172 33.66 6.81 -28.22
N HIS A 173 32.70 7.55 -27.66
CA HIS A 173 32.77 8.02 -26.27
C HIS A 173 31.42 7.90 -25.58
N TYR A 174 31.39 7.82 -24.26
CA TYR A 174 30.20 7.70 -23.42
C TYR A 174 29.38 6.43 -23.71
N VAL A 175 29.40 5.47 -22.80
CA VAL A 175 28.55 4.27 -22.89
C VAL A 175 27.08 4.66 -22.68
N GLY A 176 26.31 4.68 -23.77
CA GLY A 176 24.88 5.04 -23.77
C GLY A 176 23.97 3.83 -23.56
N SER A 177 24.33 2.66 -24.09
CA SER A 177 23.49 1.46 -24.03
C SER A 177 24.31 0.18 -24.11
N LEU A 178 23.74 -0.92 -23.58
CA LEU A 178 24.33 -2.24 -23.61
C LEU A 178 23.32 -3.28 -24.10
N ALA A 179 23.79 -4.28 -24.83
CA ALA A 179 23.05 -5.50 -25.15
C ALA A 179 24.00 -6.71 -25.02
N ALA A 180 23.45 -7.90 -24.75
CA ALA A 180 24.24 -9.13 -24.75
C ALA A 180 23.40 -10.26 -25.33
N GLU A 181 23.92 -10.90 -26.37
CA GLU A 181 23.22 -11.94 -27.12
C GLU A 181 24.25 -12.79 -27.88
N HIS A 182 23.95 -14.06 -28.11
CA HIS A 182 24.84 -14.99 -28.83
C HIS A 182 26.30 -15.01 -28.35
N GLY A 183 26.51 -14.92 -27.03
CA GLY A 183 27.84 -14.95 -26.44
C GLY A 183 28.69 -13.71 -26.74
N LYS A 184 28.09 -12.61 -27.19
CA LYS A 184 28.74 -11.31 -27.39
C LYS A 184 28.12 -10.26 -26.46
N ILE A 185 28.92 -9.27 -26.04
CA ILE A 185 28.47 -8.03 -25.41
C ILE A 185 28.60 -6.92 -26.45
N TYR A 186 27.59 -6.06 -26.54
CA TYR A 186 27.56 -4.90 -27.41
C TYR A 186 27.40 -3.63 -26.57
N ALA A 187 28.14 -2.58 -26.90
CA ALA A 187 28.05 -1.30 -26.21
C ALA A 187 27.94 -0.15 -27.19
N GLY A 188 26.80 0.52 -27.16
CA GLY A 188 26.50 1.69 -27.96
C GLY A 188 27.05 2.93 -27.28
N SER A 189 27.65 3.82 -28.07
CA SER A 189 28.28 5.04 -27.57
C SER A 189 27.94 6.27 -28.42
N CYS A 190 28.25 7.44 -27.89
CA CYS A 190 28.31 8.67 -28.68
C CYS A 190 29.41 8.57 -29.74
N GLY A 191 29.20 9.26 -30.86
CA GLY A 191 30.00 9.06 -32.07
C GLY A 191 29.40 8.05 -33.05
N GLY A 192 28.19 7.56 -32.76
CA GLY A 192 27.49 6.61 -33.62
C GLY A 192 28.24 5.29 -33.77
N LYS A 193 28.88 4.82 -32.69
CA LYS A 193 29.65 3.57 -32.64
C LYS A 193 28.97 2.55 -31.75
N VAL A 194 29.12 1.27 -32.10
CA VAL A 194 28.82 0.15 -31.21
C VAL A 194 30.01 -0.78 -31.17
N ASN A 195 30.59 -1.00 -29.99
CA ASN A 195 31.71 -1.90 -29.81
C ASN A 195 31.20 -3.28 -29.40
N SER A 196 31.92 -4.35 -29.76
CA SER A 196 31.57 -5.72 -29.42
C SER A 196 32.72 -6.50 -28.81
N TRP A 197 32.40 -7.35 -27.84
CA TRP A 197 33.33 -8.25 -27.17
C TRP A 197 32.76 -9.66 -27.07
N ASP A 198 33.64 -10.65 -26.96
CA ASP A 198 33.28 -11.98 -26.50
C ASP A 198 32.79 -11.92 -25.04
N HIS A 199 31.61 -12.43 -24.76
CA HIS A 199 31.05 -12.43 -23.41
C HIS A 199 31.82 -13.35 -22.46
N LYS A 200 32.46 -14.42 -22.96
CA LYS A 200 33.21 -15.36 -22.11
C LYS A 200 34.62 -14.88 -21.86
N THR A 201 35.34 -14.50 -22.91
CA THR A 201 36.76 -14.14 -22.83
C THR A 201 36.98 -12.65 -22.63
N MET A 202 35.95 -11.81 -22.76
CA MET A 202 36.05 -10.35 -22.68
C MET A 202 36.99 -9.74 -23.74
N THR A 203 37.20 -10.44 -24.85
CA THR A 203 38.10 -10.00 -25.92
C THR A 203 37.34 -9.20 -26.96
N TYR A 204 37.88 -8.05 -27.36
CA TYR A 204 37.29 -7.20 -28.38
C TYR A 204 37.15 -7.96 -29.71
N LYS A 205 36.00 -7.80 -30.36
CA LYS A 205 35.66 -8.45 -31.63
C LYS A 205 35.58 -7.44 -32.77
N GLY A 206 35.12 -6.23 -32.50
CA GLY A 206 35.04 -5.17 -33.51
C GLY A 206 33.98 -4.13 -33.23
N THR A 207 33.83 -3.20 -34.18
CA THR A 207 32.93 -2.06 -34.10
C THR A 207 31.95 -2.01 -35.26
N TYR A 208 30.73 -1.59 -34.96
CA TYR A 208 29.68 -1.19 -35.90
C TYR A 208 29.64 0.33 -35.94
N SER A 209 29.41 0.91 -37.11
CA SER A 209 29.37 2.36 -37.27
C SER A 209 28.15 2.82 -38.04
N THR A 210 27.62 3.97 -37.66
CA THR A 210 26.58 4.71 -38.41
C THR A 210 27.11 5.45 -39.65
N SER A 211 28.43 5.51 -39.83
CA SER A 211 29.14 6.19 -40.92
C SER A 211 30.20 5.28 -41.52
N GLU A 212 30.33 5.27 -42.85
CA GLU A 212 31.40 4.55 -43.56
C GLU A 212 32.78 5.19 -43.36
N GLN A 213 32.82 6.49 -43.09
CA GLN A 213 34.06 7.22 -42.83
C GLN A 213 34.31 7.28 -41.32
N GLU A 214 35.46 6.75 -40.88
CA GLU A 214 36.00 7.07 -39.57
C GLU A 214 36.46 8.53 -39.57
N ASN A 215 36.02 9.29 -38.58
CA ASN A 215 36.41 10.67 -38.45
C ASN A 215 36.86 10.95 -37.02
N THR A 216 38.12 11.37 -36.88
CA THR A 216 38.74 11.75 -35.60
C THR A 216 38.54 13.23 -35.28
N ASN A 217 37.93 14.01 -36.18
CA ASN A 217 37.57 15.40 -35.91
C ASN A 217 36.43 15.47 -34.89
N TRP A 218 36.69 16.14 -33.78
CA TRP A 218 35.77 16.31 -32.66
C TRP A 218 34.44 17.00 -33.03
N GLU A 219 34.46 17.94 -33.98
CA GLU A 219 33.24 18.62 -34.43
C GLU A 219 32.33 17.65 -35.19
N ILE A 220 32.93 16.79 -36.01
CA ILE A 220 32.20 15.77 -36.77
C ILE A 220 31.74 14.66 -35.82
N PHE A 221 32.55 14.28 -34.84
CA PHE A 221 32.17 13.36 -33.76
C PHE A 221 30.92 13.83 -33.01
N ASN A 222 30.87 15.09 -32.58
CA ASN A 222 29.71 15.64 -31.85
C ASN A 222 28.45 15.77 -32.71
N SER A 223 28.58 15.69 -34.04
CA SER A 223 27.44 15.65 -34.96
C SER A 223 26.85 14.25 -35.11
N GLN A 224 27.58 13.20 -34.71
CA GLN A 224 27.13 11.81 -34.76
C GLN A 224 26.22 11.49 -33.57
N PRO A 225 25.26 10.57 -33.74
CA PRO A 225 24.28 10.25 -32.70
C PRO A 225 24.92 9.51 -31.51
N CYS A 226 24.29 9.59 -30.33
CA CYS A 226 24.57 8.67 -29.23
C CYS A 226 23.62 7.48 -29.30
N ILE A 227 24.19 6.27 -29.29
CA ILE A 227 23.39 5.05 -29.32
C ILE A 227 22.88 4.76 -27.90
N ASN A 228 21.62 5.15 -27.64
CA ASN A 228 21.02 5.17 -26.30
C ASN A 228 20.12 3.96 -26.02
N ALA A 229 19.87 3.11 -27.02
CA ALA A 229 19.26 1.79 -26.82
C ALA A 229 19.81 0.80 -27.86
N LEU A 230 19.98 -0.45 -27.45
CA LEU A 230 20.44 -1.54 -28.32
C LEU A 230 19.56 -2.78 -28.16
N LYS A 231 19.36 -3.49 -29.26
CA LYS A 231 18.87 -4.87 -29.30
C LYS A 231 19.75 -5.66 -30.26
N ALA A 232 20.17 -6.84 -29.85
CA ALA A 232 20.78 -7.83 -30.73
C ALA A 232 19.81 -9.00 -30.89
N ASP A 233 19.71 -9.53 -32.11
CA ASP A 233 19.07 -10.82 -32.38
C ASP A 233 20.04 -11.72 -33.17
N ARG A 234 19.54 -12.73 -33.90
CA ARG A 234 20.40 -13.73 -34.55
C ARG A 234 21.23 -13.17 -35.69
N GLU A 235 20.66 -12.24 -36.44
CA GLU A 235 21.27 -11.77 -37.68
C GLU A 235 21.56 -10.26 -37.60
N GLN A 236 20.83 -9.55 -36.74
CA GLN A 236 20.80 -8.10 -36.75
C GLN A 236 21.09 -7.48 -35.38
N LEU A 237 21.84 -6.39 -35.43
CA LEU A 237 22.02 -5.47 -34.33
C LEU A 237 21.21 -4.22 -34.65
N THR A 238 20.30 -3.84 -33.77
CA THR A 238 19.50 -2.62 -33.88
C THR A 238 19.93 -1.62 -32.82
N GLY A 239 20.21 -0.39 -33.22
CA GLY A 239 20.56 0.70 -32.29
C GLY A 239 19.72 1.93 -32.51
N SER A 240 19.24 2.54 -31.44
CA SER A 240 18.51 3.82 -31.49
C SER A 240 19.43 4.97 -31.12
N GLY A 241 19.52 5.96 -32.00
CA GLY A 241 20.05 7.28 -31.72
C GLY A 241 18.97 8.30 -31.34
N GLU A 242 19.34 9.58 -31.37
CA GLU A 242 18.43 10.70 -31.12
C GLU A 242 17.41 10.86 -32.26
N LYS A 243 17.88 10.91 -33.51
CA LYS A 243 17.05 11.19 -34.69
C LYS A 243 16.70 9.93 -35.48
N TYR A 244 17.58 8.96 -35.48
CA TYR A 244 17.49 7.76 -36.31
C TYR A 244 17.58 6.51 -35.45
N PHE A 245 17.17 5.39 -36.01
CA PHE A 245 17.64 4.08 -35.58
C PHE A 245 18.27 3.35 -36.77
N PHE A 246 19.14 2.41 -36.44
CA PHE A 246 20.08 1.79 -37.36
C PHE A 246 19.98 0.28 -37.23
N ILE A 247 20.17 -0.42 -38.34
CA ILE A 247 20.22 -1.88 -38.39
C ILE A 247 21.54 -2.27 -39.03
N TRP A 248 22.31 -3.07 -38.32
CA TRP A 248 23.53 -3.67 -38.82
C TRP A 248 23.39 -5.17 -38.95
N ASP A 249 24.09 -5.74 -39.91
CA ASP A 249 24.35 -7.18 -39.98
C ASP A 249 25.40 -7.55 -38.93
N ILE A 250 25.12 -8.53 -38.07
CA ILE A 250 26.02 -8.89 -36.95
C ILE A 250 27.34 -9.50 -37.43
N GLU A 251 27.34 -10.25 -38.52
CA GLU A 251 28.51 -11.00 -38.96
C GLU A 251 29.47 -10.15 -39.79
N THR A 252 28.92 -9.40 -40.75
CA THR A 252 29.67 -8.49 -41.63
C THR A 252 29.88 -7.10 -41.04
N ARG A 253 29.08 -6.72 -40.03
CA ARG A 253 29.05 -5.37 -39.40
C ARG A 253 28.61 -4.25 -40.33
N ALA A 254 28.12 -4.60 -41.52
CA ALA A 254 27.62 -3.65 -42.49
C ALA A 254 26.36 -2.95 -41.96
N LEU A 255 26.29 -1.64 -42.12
CA LEU A 255 25.06 -0.88 -41.87
C LEU A 255 24.07 -1.20 -43.00
N LEU A 256 22.99 -1.90 -42.65
CA LEU A 256 21.99 -2.37 -43.60
C LEU A 256 20.93 -1.29 -43.87
N LYS A 257 20.45 -0.64 -42.81
CA LYS A 257 19.35 0.33 -42.86
C LYS A 257 19.53 1.43 -41.83
N THR A 258 19.03 2.61 -42.20
CA THR A 258 18.84 3.77 -41.32
C THR A 258 17.44 4.29 -41.54
N TYR A 259 16.74 4.58 -40.45
CA TYR A 259 15.37 5.07 -40.49
C TYR A 259 15.21 6.25 -39.55
N ASP A 260 14.42 7.24 -39.96
CA ASP A 260 13.98 8.32 -39.09
C ASP A 260 13.10 7.77 -37.95
N LYS A 261 13.36 8.27 -36.74
CA LYS A 261 12.48 8.06 -35.58
C LYS A 261 11.23 8.91 -35.74
N ALA A 262 10.10 8.39 -35.25
CA ALA A 262 8.86 9.15 -35.24
C ALA A 262 8.97 10.41 -34.38
N PHE A 263 9.77 10.34 -33.30
CA PHE A 263 10.06 11.49 -32.45
C PHE A 263 11.56 11.64 -32.21
N THR A 264 12.13 12.78 -32.57
CA THR A 264 13.52 13.10 -32.23
C THR A 264 13.71 13.10 -30.71
N GLY A 265 14.68 12.35 -30.22
CA GLY A 265 15.00 12.19 -28.81
C GLY A 265 13.97 11.38 -28.03
N SER A 266 13.15 10.55 -28.68
CA SER A 266 12.32 9.57 -27.96
C SER A 266 13.18 8.53 -27.25
N MET A 267 12.67 8.04 -26.14
CA MET A 267 13.12 6.80 -25.53
C MET A 267 12.58 5.62 -26.32
N VAL A 268 13.26 4.48 -26.24
CA VAL A 268 12.94 3.29 -27.02
C VAL A 268 12.91 2.04 -26.14
N TYR A 269 11.90 1.20 -26.36
CA TYR A 269 11.84 -0.16 -25.86
C TYR A 269 11.71 -1.15 -27.02
N PHE A 270 12.57 -2.16 -27.06
CA PHE A 270 12.52 -3.19 -28.10
C PHE A 270 11.76 -4.42 -27.62
N TYR A 271 10.89 -4.97 -28.48
CA TYR A 271 10.15 -6.19 -28.21
C TYR A 271 10.00 -6.99 -29.50
N LYS A 272 10.58 -8.20 -29.55
CA LYS A 272 10.60 -9.04 -30.77
C LYS A 272 11.07 -8.22 -32.00
N ASN A 273 10.28 -8.16 -33.07
CA ASN A 273 10.56 -7.36 -34.27
C ASN A 273 9.89 -5.97 -34.24
N GLN A 274 9.46 -5.52 -33.06
CA GLN A 274 8.80 -4.24 -32.85
C GLN A 274 9.62 -3.34 -31.95
N MET A 275 9.42 -2.04 -32.14
CA MET A 275 10.03 -0.98 -31.37
C MET A 275 8.94 -0.02 -30.89
N ALA A 276 8.85 0.19 -29.58
CA ALA A 276 8.05 1.26 -29.01
C ALA A 276 8.92 2.51 -28.84
N GLU A 277 8.55 3.59 -29.52
CA GLU A 277 9.14 4.91 -29.29
C GLU A 277 8.20 5.75 -28.45
N TYR A 278 8.71 6.43 -27.44
CA TYR A 278 7.91 7.34 -26.63
C TYR A 278 8.63 8.62 -26.26
N LYS A 279 7.87 9.73 -26.25
CA LYS A 279 8.34 11.04 -25.84
C LYS A 279 7.18 11.86 -25.28
N ALA A 280 7.36 12.39 -24.07
CA ALA A 280 6.30 13.07 -23.35
C ALA A 280 5.05 12.18 -23.27
N ASP A 281 3.93 12.62 -23.82
CA ASP A 281 2.63 11.93 -23.79
C ASP A 281 2.33 11.14 -25.08
N LYS A 282 3.32 10.88 -25.94
CA LYS A 282 3.13 10.19 -27.22
C LYS A 282 3.90 8.89 -27.26
N ILE A 283 3.27 7.85 -27.80
CA ILE A 283 3.86 6.53 -28.03
C ILE A 283 3.54 6.10 -29.46
N VAL A 284 4.51 5.51 -30.15
CA VAL A 284 4.28 4.78 -31.40
C VAL A 284 4.92 3.39 -31.35
N ILE A 285 4.26 2.43 -31.98
CA ILE A 285 4.79 1.08 -32.22
C ILE A 285 5.18 1.00 -33.68
N ARG A 286 6.39 0.49 -33.95
CA ARG A 286 6.93 0.35 -35.30
C ARG A 286 7.49 -1.03 -35.53
N ASN A 287 7.46 -1.49 -36.78
CA ASN A 287 8.21 -2.65 -37.22
C ASN A 287 9.68 -2.26 -37.43
N ILE A 288 10.60 -3.07 -36.90
CA ILE A 288 12.03 -2.79 -36.99
C ILE A 288 12.54 -3.02 -38.42
N SER A 289 12.12 -4.11 -39.07
CA SER A 289 12.67 -4.55 -40.36
C SER A 289 12.47 -3.52 -41.48
N ASP A 290 11.29 -2.92 -41.56
CA ASP A 290 10.92 -1.98 -42.62
C ASP A 290 10.77 -0.52 -42.14
N GLY A 291 10.85 -0.29 -40.82
CA GLY A 291 10.70 1.03 -40.23
C GLY A 291 9.31 1.62 -40.43
N GLN A 292 8.26 0.83 -40.64
CA GLN A 292 6.90 1.35 -40.71
C GLN A 292 6.32 1.57 -39.31
N VAL A 293 5.58 2.69 -39.15
CA VAL A 293 4.74 2.91 -37.97
C VAL A 293 3.49 2.05 -38.11
N LEU A 294 3.31 1.15 -37.16
CA LEU A 294 2.18 0.23 -37.12
C LEU A 294 0.97 0.90 -36.44
N ASN A 295 1.21 1.55 -35.30
CA ASN A 295 0.16 2.20 -34.52
C ASN A 295 0.76 3.27 -33.58
N GLY A 296 -0.07 4.09 -32.96
CA GLY A 296 0.35 5.08 -31.97
C GLY A 296 -0.79 5.58 -31.11
N VAL A 297 -0.44 6.09 -29.93
CA VAL A 297 -1.41 6.61 -28.96
C VAL A 297 -0.86 7.85 -28.27
N LYS A 298 -1.77 8.72 -27.83
CA LYS A 298 -1.47 9.85 -26.95
C LYS A 298 -2.07 9.58 -25.58
N THR A 299 -1.23 9.60 -24.55
CA THR A 299 -1.63 9.42 -23.15
C THR A 299 -2.14 10.74 -22.56
N LEU A 300 -2.89 10.67 -21.45
CA LEU A 300 -3.40 11.88 -20.76
C LEU A 300 -2.29 12.66 -20.04
N THR A 301 -1.25 11.96 -19.60
CA THR A 301 -0.09 12.52 -18.91
C THR A 301 1.18 11.96 -19.52
N PRO A 302 2.32 12.64 -19.38
CA PRO A 302 3.59 12.15 -19.91
C PRO A 302 3.93 10.73 -19.41
N VAL A 303 4.48 9.93 -20.31
CA VAL A 303 4.99 8.60 -20.06
C VAL A 303 6.30 8.69 -19.29
N ASN A 304 6.42 7.87 -18.25
CA ASN A 304 7.67 7.70 -17.52
C ASN A 304 8.46 6.51 -18.06
N ASP A 305 7.83 5.34 -18.06
CA ASP A 305 8.39 4.10 -18.54
C ASP A 305 7.31 3.26 -19.25
N LEU A 306 7.74 2.27 -20.02
CA LEU A 306 6.84 1.30 -20.62
C LEU A 306 7.50 -0.07 -20.76
N ILE A 307 6.67 -1.10 -20.87
CA ILE A 307 7.09 -2.47 -21.14
C ILE A 307 6.06 -3.14 -22.04
N ILE A 308 6.53 -3.94 -22.99
CA ILE A 308 5.68 -4.82 -23.79
C ILE A 308 5.84 -6.24 -23.29
N THR A 309 4.72 -6.94 -23.05
CA THR A 309 4.74 -8.30 -22.52
C THR A 309 3.64 -9.17 -23.15
N HIS A 310 3.86 -10.48 -23.13
CA HIS A 310 2.88 -11.52 -23.47
C HIS A 310 2.37 -12.26 -22.22
N GLU A 311 2.82 -11.84 -21.04
CA GLU A 311 2.40 -12.46 -19.78
C GLU A 311 0.93 -12.19 -19.49
N ASP A 312 0.30 -13.13 -18.80
CA ASP A 312 -1.12 -13.10 -18.42
C ASP A 312 -1.31 -12.16 -17.22
N ILE A 313 -1.09 -10.86 -17.42
CA ILE A 313 -1.19 -9.86 -16.35
C ILE A 313 -2.65 -9.57 -15.97
N LEU A 314 -3.55 -9.61 -16.95
CA LEU A 314 -4.98 -9.37 -16.78
C LEU A 314 -5.75 -10.67 -17.07
N PRO A 315 -6.77 -11.03 -16.26
CA PRO A 315 -7.45 -12.32 -16.37
C PRO A 315 -8.16 -12.54 -17.71
N ASP A 316 -8.81 -11.48 -18.20
CA ASP A 316 -9.72 -11.53 -19.34
C ASP A 316 -9.05 -11.07 -20.65
N TYR A 317 -7.72 -10.95 -20.66
CA TYR A 317 -6.98 -10.52 -21.84
C TYR A 317 -5.89 -11.53 -22.21
N LYS A 318 -5.98 -12.04 -23.43
CA LYS A 318 -5.05 -13.02 -24.01
C LYS A 318 -4.43 -12.40 -25.26
N GLY A 319 -3.32 -11.71 -25.09
CA GLY A 319 -2.65 -10.97 -26.16
C GLY A 319 -1.38 -10.31 -25.68
N GLU A 320 -0.63 -9.74 -26.62
CA GLU A 320 0.51 -8.90 -26.30
C GLU A 320 0.01 -7.54 -25.84
N MET A 321 0.50 -7.07 -24.70
CA MET A 321 0.09 -5.80 -24.13
C MET A 321 1.26 -4.85 -23.97
N LEU A 322 0.96 -3.57 -24.15
CA LEU A 322 1.82 -2.46 -23.77
C LEU A 322 1.36 -1.93 -22.40
N ILE A 323 2.22 -2.00 -21.40
CA ILE A 323 1.99 -1.44 -20.07
C ILE A 323 2.79 -0.15 -19.96
N VAL A 324 2.13 0.95 -19.61
CA VAL A 324 2.70 2.30 -19.57
C VAL A 324 2.60 2.84 -18.15
N SER A 325 3.71 3.27 -17.56
CA SER A 325 3.71 4.06 -16.33
C SER A 325 3.65 5.55 -16.66
N LEU A 326 2.80 6.26 -15.94
CA LEU A 326 2.60 7.69 -16.12
C LEU A 326 3.42 8.48 -15.09
N ARG A 327 4.03 9.59 -15.52
CA ARG A 327 4.83 10.46 -14.65
C ARG A 327 4.06 10.94 -13.42
N HIS A 328 4.78 11.18 -12.33
CA HIS A 328 4.25 11.66 -11.05
C HIS A 328 3.23 10.68 -10.42
N ASN A 329 3.48 9.37 -10.59
CA ASN A 329 2.65 8.29 -10.03
C ASN A 329 1.16 8.44 -10.39
N LYS A 330 0.85 8.83 -11.63
CA LYS A 330 -0.52 9.05 -12.11
C LYS A 330 -1.23 7.78 -12.57
N GLY A 331 -0.63 6.61 -12.37
CA GLY A 331 -1.24 5.32 -12.69
C GLY A 331 -0.45 4.51 -13.72
N LEU A 332 -0.96 3.30 -13.95
CA LEU A 332 -0.55 2.42 -15.04
C LEU A 332 -1.70 2.30 -16.05
N VAL A 333 -1.36 2.33 -17.34
CA VAL A 333 -2.32 2.14 -18.44
C VAL A 333 -1.89 0.95 -19.27
N PHE A 334 -2.85 0.11 -19.61
CA PHE A 334 -2.69 -1.14 -20.34
C PHE A 334 -3.34 -0.98 -21.70
N TYR A 335 -2.55 -1.16 -22.74
CA TYR A 335 -3.01 -1.11 -24.13
C TYR A 335 -2.87 -2.48 -24.77
N ASP A 336 -3.83 -2.81 -25.63
CA ASP A 336 -3.66 -3.89 -26.61
C ASP A 336 -2.58 -3.44 -27.60
N LEU A 337 -1.54 -4.24 -27.79
CA LEU A 337 -0.37 -3.80 -28.57
C LEU A 337 -0.69 -3.54 -30.04
N ASN A 338 -1.67 -4.26 -30.60
CA ASN A 338 -2.00 -4.20 -32.02
C ASN A 338 -2.94 -3.03 -32.34
N SER A 339 -4.02 -2.89 -31.57
CA SER A 339 -5.04 -1.86 -31.75
C SER A 339 -4.70 -0.55 -31.04
N MET A 340 -3.81 -0.59 -30.03
CA MET A 340 -3.53 0.52 -29.11
C MET A 340 -4.78 1.02 -28.37
N GLU A 341 -5.82 0.20 -28.27
CA GLU A 341 -6.99 0.46 -27.43
C GLU A 341 -6.66 0.23 -25.96
N ILE A 342 -7.21 1.07 -25.09
CA ILE A 342 -7.04 0.92 -23.63
C ILE A 342 -7.81 -0.32 -23.18
N ILE A 343 -7.09 -1.33 -22.73
CA ILE A 343 -7.66 -2.51 -22.05
C ILE A 343 -8.07 -2.12 -20.63
N LYS A 344 -7.18 -1.41 -19.92
CA LYS A 344 -7.38 -1.03 -18.51
C LYS A 344 -6.56 0.20 -18.14
N SER A 345 -7.08 0.99 -17.21
CA SER A 345 -6.34 2.05 -16.50
C SER A 345 -6.52 1.88 -15.00
N THR A 346 -5.49 2.16 -14.20
CA THR A 346 -5.51 1.97 -12.75
C THR A 346 -4.57 2.94 -12.05
N GLU A 347 -4.95 3.42 -10.87
CA GLU A 347 -4.18 4.37 -10.06
C GLU A 347 -3.07 3.68 -9.25
N LEU A 348 -2.26 2.86 -9.91
CA LEU A 348 -1.09 2.20 -9.30
C LEU A 348 0.13 3.12 -9.37
N LYS A 349 1.02 2.98 -8.37
CA LYS A 349 2.26 3.75 -8.28
C LYS A 349 3.41 3.03 -9.00
N GLY A 350 4.57 3.66 -9.00
CA GLY A 350 5.78 3.10 -9.57
C GLY A 350 6.06 3.69 -10.95
N GLU A 351 7.32 4.05 -11.12
CA GLU A 351 7.81 4.82 -12.25
C GLU A 351 8.54 3.92 -13.24
N SER A 352 9.45 3.08 -12.76
CA SER A 352 10.19 2.13 -13.59
C SER A 352 9.57 0.74 -13.51
N LEU A 353 9.37 0.08 -14.65
CA LEU A 353 8.57 -1.15 -14.73
C LEU A 353 9.41 -2.39 -15.05
N CYS A 354 8.97 -3.52 -14.52
CA CYS A 354 9.40 -4.86 -14.89
C CYS A 354 8.20 -5.81 -14.83
N VAL A 355 8.19 -6.84 -15.67
CA VAL A 355 7.15 -7.88 -15.68
C VAL A 355 7.82 -9.23 -15.55
N TYR A 356 7.28 -10.07 -14.67
CA TYR A 356 7.77 -11.42 -14.43
C TYR A 356 6.72 -12.28 -13.73
N ASN A 357 6.54 -13.53 -14.19
CA ASN A 357 5.63 -14.51 -13.59
C ASN A 357 4.19 -13.99 -13.40
N ASN A 358 3.65 -13.35 -14.44
CA ASN A 358 2.33 -12.73 -14.50
C ASN A 358 2.13 -11.60 -13.48
N GLN A 359 3.21 -10.95 -13.07
CA GLN A 359 3.22 -9.87 -12.09
C GLN A 359 3.98 -8.66 -12.62
N ILE A 360 3.56 -7.47 -12.21
CA ILE A 360 4.30 -6.24 -12.49
C ILE A 360 5.08 -5.87 -11.23
N TYR A 361 6.38 -5.64 -11.38
CA TYR A 361 7.19 -5.00 -10.38
C TYR A 361 7.44 -3.55 -10.81
N ALA A 362 7.34 -2.62 -9.88
CA ALA A 362 7.62 -1.23 -10.15
C ALA A 362 8.44 -0.60 -9.04
N THR A 363 9.29 0.35 -9.37
CA THR A 363 10.03 1.16 -8.39
C THR A 363 9.71 2.64 -8.56
N ASP A 364 9.69 3.36 -7.43
CA ASP A 364 9.80 4.82 -7.39
C ASP A 364 10.99 5.22 -6.49
N ASP A 365 11.03 6.47 -6.04
CA ASP A 365 12.13 7.00 -5.22
C ASP A 365 12.37 6.22 -3.92
N GLN A 366 11.36 5.63 -3.28
CA GLN A 366 11.51 5.02 -1.95
C GLN A 366 10.89 3.63 -1.84
N PHE A 367 10.17 3.17 -2.85
CA PHE A 367 9.38 1.96 -2.74
C PHE A 367 9.62 1.05 -3.93
N ILE A 368 9.61 -0.25 -3.65
CA ILE A 368 9.31 -1.26 -4.66
C ILE A 368 7.89 -1.77 -4.43
N TYR A 369 7.17 -1.91 -5.53
CA TYR A 369 5.82 -2.42 -5.61
C TYR A 369 5.83 -3.74 -6.37
N LYS A 370 4.96 -4.65 -5.96
CA LYS A 370 4.56 -5.83 -6.71
C LYS A 370 3.06 -5.77 -6.93
N TYR A 371 2.62 -5.89 -8.17
CA TYR A 371 1.22 -5.92 -8.58
C TYR A 371 0.87 -7.29 -9.17
N ASN A 372 0.02 -8.04 -8.48
CA ASN A 372 -0.72 -9.16 -9.03
C ASN A 372 -2.10 -8.66 -9.44
N LEU A 373 -2.32 -8.54 -10.75
CA LEU A 373 -3.57 -8.04 -11.33
C LEU A 373 -4.44 -9.15 -11.91
N PHE A 374 -3.93 -10.38 -11.98
CA PHE A 374 -4.63 -11.51 -12.60
C PHE A 374 -5.94 -11.83 -11.88
N HIS A 375 -5.96 -11.76 -10.54
CA HIS A 375 -7.19 -12.04 -9.77
C HIS A 375 -8.13 -10.83 -9.66
N LYS A 376 -7.61 -9.61 -9.84
CA LYS A 376 -8.30 -8.36 -9.49
C LYS A 376 -9.48 -7.93 -10.37
N VAL A 377 -9.84 -8.66 -11.44
CA VAL A 377 -10.66 -8.03 -12.50
C VAL A 377 -11.66 -8.94 -13.21
N SER A 378 -12.08 -10.06 -12.62
CA SER A 378 -13.28 -10.69 -13.17
C SER A 378 -14.48 -9.76 -12.95
N GLN A 379 -15.38 -9.65 -13.94
CA GLN A 379 -16.68 -8.99 -13.74
C GLN A 379 -17.40 -9.54 -12.49
N LYS A 380 -17.16 -10.82 -12.17
CA LYS A 380 -17.63 -11.49 -10.96
C LYS A 380 -17.14 -10.80 -9.68
N TYR A 381 -15.87 -10.40 -9.60
CA TYR A 381 -15.35 -9.67 -8.43
C TYR A 381 -16.04 -8.31 -8.22
N ARG A 382 -16.18 -7.51 -9.30
CA ARG A 382 -16.90 -6.22 -9.21
C ARG A 382 -18.36 -6.43 -8.81
N ASN A 383 -19.00 -7.46 -9.33
CA ASN A 383 -20.36 -7.83 -8.95
C ASN A 383 -20.42 -8.27 -7.48
N PHE A 384 -19.42 -9.04 -7.01
CA PHE A 384 -19.30 -9.45 -5.61
C PHE A 384 -19.19 -8.23 -4.69
N LEU A 385 -18.28 -7.29 -4.96
CA LEU A 385 -18.15 -6.07 -4.14
C LEU A 385 -19.45 -5.26 -4.10
N LYS A 386 -20.15 -5.14 -5.23
CA LYS A 386 -21.47 -4.49 -5.30
C LYS A 386 -22.56 -5.25 -4.54
N SER A 387 -22.40 -6.57 -4.37
CA SER A 387 -23.34 -7.42 -3.63
C SER A 387 -23.16 -7.34 -2.11
N ILE A 388 -22.08 -6.71 -1.62
CA ILE A 388 -21.84 -6.54 -0.18
C ILE A 388 -22.89 -5.56 0.36
N ASN A 389 -23.93 -6.11 0.98
CA ASN A 389 -24.95 -5.37 1.70
C ASN A 389 -24.90 -5.71 3.19
N LEU A 390 -24.28 -4.83 3.98
CA LEU A 390 -24.11 -5.03 5.42
C LEU A 390 -25.45 -5.01 6.18
N GLU A 391 -26.49 -4.36 5.64
CA GLU A 391 -27.81 -4.30 6.29
C GLU A 391 -28.51 -5.67 6.30
N GLN A 392 -28.15 -6.57 5.37
CA GLN A 392 -28.69 -7.93 5.30
C GLN A 392 -27.91 -8.93 6.17
N VAL A 393 -26.82 -8.50 6.79
CA VAL A 393 -26.00 -9.37 7.65
C VAL A 393 -26.57 -9.36 9.06
N LYS A 394 -26.85 -10.55 9.61
CA LYS A 394 -27.18 -10.69 11.02
C LYS A 394 -25.91 -10.47 11.85
N LEU A 395 -25.87 -9.44 12.68
CA LEU A 395 -24.67 -9.06 13.44
C LEU A 395 -24.78 -9.62 14.85
N SER A 396 -24.28 -10.85 15.07
CA SER A 396 -23.89 -11.24 16.42
C SER A 396 -22.69 -10.39 16.88
N ASP A 397 -22.41 -10.33 18.18
CA ASP A 397 -21.24 -9.65 18.72
C ASP A 397 -19.95 -10.06 17.99
N ASP A 398 -19.70 -11.36 17.85
CA ASP A 398 -18.52 -11.87 17.15
C ASP A 398 -18.49 -11.42 15.68
N THR A 399 -19.61 -11.56 14.96
CA THR A 399 -19.71 -11.11 13.56
C THR A 399 -19.47 -9.62 13.42
N TYR A 400 -20.03 -8.81 14.32
CA TYR A 400 -19.84 -7.37 14.34
C TYR A 400 -18.37 -7.01 14.53
N TYR A 401 -17.69 -7.58 15.53
CA TYR A 401 -16.29 -7.26 15.79
C TYR A 401 -15.34 -7.78 14.70
N GLN A 402 -15.65 -8.94 14.09
CA GLN A 402 -14.91 -9.44 12.94
C GLN A 402 -15.05 -8.52 11.72
N LEU A 403 -16.25 -7.98 11.45
CA LEU A 403 -16.47 -7.01 10.39
C LEU A 403 -15.88 -5.64 10.73
N LEU A 404 -15.94 -5.22 12.00
CA LEU A 404 -15.36 -3.97 12.47
C LEU A 404 -13.85 -3.98 12.28
N LYS A 405 -13.16 -5.07 12.67
CA LYS A 405 -11.72 -5.26 12.39
C LYS A 405 -11.42 -5.04 10.90
N ARG A 406 -12.18 -5.68 10.01
CA ARG A 406 -12.00 -5.56 8.56
C ARG A 406 -12.38 -4.19 8.01
N SER A 407 -13.29 -3.46 8.64
CA SER A 407 -13.61 -2.08 8.27
C SER A 407 -12.47 -1.10 8.59
N HIS A 408 -11.56 -1.45 9.51
CA HIS A 408 -10.32 -0.71 9.71
C HIS A 408 -9.32 -0.97 8.59
N GLU A 409 -9.24 -2.22 8.11
CA GLU A 409 -8.33 -2.62 7.03
C GLU A 409 -8.85 -2.22 5.63
N TYR A 410 -10.17 -2.26 5.43
CA TYR A 410 -10.86 -2.14 4.13
C TYR A 410 -12.08 -1.19 4.20
N PRO A 411 -11.90 0.09 4.58
CA PRO A 411 -12.99 1.03 4.88
C PRO A 411 -13.89 1.37 3.67
N GLU A 412 -13.37 1.25 2.45
CA GLU A 412 -14.11 1.48 1.20
C GLU A 412 -15.09 0.36 0.87
N VAL A 413 -14.82 -0.86 1.34
CA VAL A 413 -15.71 -2.02 1.14
C VAL A 413 -16.64 -2.21 2.32
N ILE A 414 -16.11 -2.21 3.55
CA ILE A 414 -16.89 -2.37 4.77
C ILE A 414 -16.99 -1.02 5.46
N LYS A 415 -18.10 -0.30 5.21
CA LYS A 415 -18.33 1.03 5.76
C LYS A 415 -18.62 0.98 7.26
N LYS A 416 -17.67 1.44 8.08
CA LYS A 416 -17.78 1.55 9.56
C LYS A 416 -19.12 2.13 10.03
N ASN A 417 -19.55 3.25 9.45
CA ASN A 417 -20.79 3.91 9.86
C ASN A 417 -22.03 3.06 9.62
N LEU A 418 -22.08 2.36 8.48
CA LEU A 418 -23.21 1.50 8.15
C LEU A 418 -23.25 0.29 9.08
N LEU A 419 -22.08 -0.30 9.35
CA LEU A 419 -21.92 -1.41 10.29
C LEU A 419 -22.31 -1.00 11.71
N GLY A 420 -21.78 0.11 12.22
CA GLY A 420 -22.07 0.63 13.54
C GLY A 420 -23.54 1.00 13.72
N LYS A 421 -24.14 1.68 12.73
CA LYS A 421 -25.58 1.99 12.72
C LYS A 421 -26.42 0.72 12.78
N SER A 422 -26.15 -0.25 11.90
CA SER A 422 -26.91 -1.51 11.84
C SER A 422 -26.82 -2.28 13.17
N TYR A 423 -25.64 -2.29 13.81
CA TYR A 423 -25.44 -2.96 15.08
C TYR A 423 -26.15 -2.27 16.25
N LEU A 424 -26.17 -0.94 16.26
CA LEU A 424 -26.98 -0.16 17.22
C LEU A 424 -28.48 -0.46 17.03
N GLU A 425 -28.98 -0.45 15.80
CA GLU A 425 -30.38 -0.72 15.49
C GLU A 425 -30.82 -2.14 15.89
N GLN A 426 -29.98 -3.15 15.64
CA GLN A 426 -30.23 -4.53 16.11
C GLN A 426 -30.28 -4.64 17.64
N ASN A 427 -29.62 -3.72 18.35
CA ASN A 427 -29.67 -3.59 19.80
C ASN A 427 -30.72 -2.56 20.29
N GLN A 428 -31.68 -2.19 19.44
CA GLN A 428 -32.78 -1.26 19.77
C GLN A 428 -32.29 0.15 20.16
N LEU A 429 -31.11 0.54 19.68
CA LEU A 429 -30.54 1.87 19.81
C LEU A 429 -30.65 2.62 18.48
N SER A 430 -31.04 3.89 18.53
CA SER A 430 -30.96 4.79 17.38
C SER A 430 -29.98 5.92 17.64
N PHE A 431 -29.21 6.30 16.62
CA PHE A 431 -28.16 7.31 16.70
C PHE A 431 -28.39 8.43 15.68
N TYR A 432 -28.38 9.67 16.15
CA TYR A 432 -28.50 10.87 15.32
C TYR A 432 -27.33 11.80 15.61
N HIS A 433 -26.79 12.48 14.59
CA HIS A 433 -25.74 13.47 14.79
C HIS A 433 -25.87 14.68 13.86
N SER A 434 -25.24 15.78 14.29
CA SER A 434 -25.08 16.99 13.50
C SER A 434 -23.72 17.61 13.83
N ILE A 435 -23.11 18.25 12.83
CA ILE A 435 -21.87 19.03 13.01
C ILE A 435 -22.26 20.50 13.00
N LYS A 436 -21.80 21.28 14.00
CA LYS A 436 -22.06 22.72 14.09
C LYS A 436 -20.77 23.50 14.31
N TYR A 437 -20.61 24.61 13.59
CA TYR A 437 -19.53 25.57 13.83
C TYR A 437 -19.92 26.51 14.98
N GLY A 438 -19.00 26.79 15.90
CA GLY A 438 -19.22 27.71 17.01
C GLY A 438 -18.00 27.88 17.91
N ARG A 439 -18.16 28.64 18.99
CA ARG A 439 -17.07 28.91 19.95
C ARG A 439 -16.66 27.63 20.68
N LEU A 440 -15.37 27.26 20.60
CA LEU A 440 -14.81 26.13 21.36
C LEU A 440 -14.51 26.58 22.80
N PRO A 441 -14.70 25.70 23.80
CA PRO A 441 -14.25 26.01 25.16
C PRO A 441 -12.73 26.23 25.15
N ARG A 442 -12.25 27.21 25.93
CA ARG A 442 -10.82 27.49 26.05
C ARG A 442 -10.11 26.19 26.49
N LEU A 443 -9.24 25.67 25.63
CA LEU A 443 -8.27 24.68 26.06
C LEU A 443 -7.41 25.37 27.11
N GLN A 444 -7.46 24.92 28.37
CA GLN A 444 -6.40 25.22 29.33
C GLN A 444 -5.16 24.48 28.81
N GLU A 445 -4.44 25.09 27.87
CA GLU A 445 -3.11 24.60 27.52
C GLU A 445 -2.29 24.58 28.80
N HIS A 446 -1.81 23.40 29.16
CA HIS A 446 -0.81 23.24 30.21
C HIS A 446 0.39 24.14 29.87
N ASP A 447 0.58 25.19 30.66
CA ASP A 447 1.69 26.15 30.69
C ASP A 447 3.07 25.49 30.43
N LYS A 448 3.46 25.27 29.17
CA LYS A 448 4.83 24.87 28.81
C LYS A 448 5.63 25.94 28.06
N TYR A 449 4.99 27.03 27.66
CA TYR A 449 5.67 28.19 27.06
C TYR A 449 5.16 29.48 27.71
N LYS A 450 5.60 29.71 28.96
CA LYS A 450 5.49 31.01 29.64
C LYS A 450 6.69 31.89 29.28
N GLU A 451 6.81 32.26 28.01
CA GLU A 451 7.69 33.35 27.59
C GLU A 451 6.90 34.21 26.61
N ASP A 452 6.02 35.04 27.17
CA ASP A 452 5.74 36.41 26.77
C ASP A 452 4.34 36.83 27.25
N ASN A 453 4.29 37.89 28.06
CA ASN A 453 3.14 38.43 28.77
C ASN A 453 2.12 39.13 27.83
N ILE A 454 1.68 38.46 26.75
CA ILE A 454 0.63 38.96 25.87
C ILE A 454 -0.63 38.12 26.10
N ASN A 455 -1.47 38.62 27.02
CA ASN A 455 -2.76 38.04 27.35
C ASN A 455 -3.80 38.37 26.25
N LEU A 456 -3.55 37.93 25.02
CA LEU A 456 -4.52 38.00 23.92
C LEU A 456 -5.36 36.72 23.96
N SER A 457 -6.40 36.70 24.80
CA SER A 457 -7.39 35.63 24.78
C SER A 457 -8.23 35.73 23.52
N LYS A 458 -7.73 35.21 22.40
CA LYS A 458 -8.53 35.08 21.18
C LYS A 458 -9.58 34.00 21.41
N ASP A 459 -10.83 34.32 21.10
CA ASP A 459 -11.88 33.32 21.05
C ASP A 459 -11.58 32.35 19.92
N ILE A 460 -11.46 31.07 20.26
CA ILE A 460 -11.23 29.99 19.29
C ILE A 460 -12.61 29.51 18.82
N TYR A 461 -12.80 29.48 17.50
CA TYR A 461 -14.01 28.98 16.85
C TYR A 461 -13.69 27.70 16.09
N GLY A 462 -14.62 26.76 16.09
CA GLY A 462 -14.44 25.46 15.46
C GLY A 462 -15.72 24.63 15.44
N TYR A 463 -15.59 23.41 14.95
CA TYR A 463 -16.68 22.46 14.77
C TYR A 463 -16.89 21.61 16.02
N LYS A 464 -18.17 21.36 16.32
CA LYS A 464 -18.64 20.48 17.38
C LYS A 464 -19.51 19.40 16.78
N LEU A 465 -19.27 18.16 17.19
CA LEU A 465 -20.15 17.03 16.93
C LEU A 465 -21.20 17.00 18.05
N ILE A 466 -22.46 17.17 17.69
CA ILE A 466 -23.59 16.98 18.59
C ILE A 466 -24.26 15.69 18.18
N TYR A 467 -24.44 14.77 19.12
CA TYR A 467 -25.12 13.52 18.84
C TYR A 467 -26.14 13.16 19.90
N GLU A 468 -27.17 12.43 19.48
CA GLU A 468 -28.24 11.90 20.30
C GLU A 468 -28.28 10.38 20.13
N ILE A 469 -28.35 9.66 21.25
CA ILE A 469 -28.57 8.22 21.27
C ILE A 469 -29.84 7.94 22.06
N LYS A 470 -30.74 7.18 21.46
CA LYS A 470 -32.02 6.79 22.06
C LYS A 470 -32.09 5.27 22.20
N ASN A 471 -32.54 4.80 23.37
CA ASN A 471 -32.74 3.40 23.69
C ASN A 471 -34.23 3.07 23.69
N SER A 472 -34.66 2.26 22.73
CA SER A 472 -36.04 1.79 22.60
C SER A 472 -36.28 0.41 23.25
N SER A 473 -35.26 -0.16 23.90
CA SER A 473 -35.37 -1.42 24.62
C SER A 473 -36.01 -1.24 26.00
N ASP A 474 -36.45 -2.36 26.57
CA ASP A 474 -36.97 -2.50 27.94
C ASP A 474 -35.85 -2.63 28.99
N LYS A 475 -34.58 -2.48 28.59
CA LYS A 475 -33.41 -2.62 29.47
C LYS A 475 -32.53 -1.40 29.41
N ASP A 476 -31.92 -1.07 30.54
CA ASP A 476 -30.86 -0.07 30.60
C ASP A 476 -29.64 -0.61 29.84
N ILE A 477 -28.93 0.25 29.09
CA ILE A 477 -27.81 -0.17 28.24
C ILE A 477 -26.54 0.58 28.62
N PHE A 478 -25.47 -0.17 28.90
CA PHE A 478 -24.11 0.36 28.87
C PHE A 478 -23.60 0.35 27.43
N LEU A 479 -23.16 1.51 26.96
CA LEU A 479 -22.69 1.72 25.61
C LEU A 479 -21.33 2.39 25.63
N SER A 480 -20.34 1.77 25.01
CA SER A 480 -19.06 2.39 24.69
C SER A 480 -19.01 2.66 23.20
N ILE A 481 -18.81 3.91 22.79
CA ILE A 481 -18.70 4.33 21.39
C ILE A 481 -17.35 4.97 21.10
N ILE A 482 -16.88 4.80 19.87
CA ILE A 482 -15.78 5.57 19.31
C ILE A 482 -16.33 6.49 18.22
N CYS A 483 -15.90 7.75 18.26
CA CYS A 483 -16.05 8.74 17.19
C CYS A 483 -14.66 9.03 16.60
N GLU A 484 -14.36 8.51 15.41
CA GLU A 484 -13.14 8.83 14.66
C GLU A 484 -13.43 9.92 13.62
N TYR A 485 -12.50 10.83 13.37
CA TYR A 485 -12.67 11.86 12.34
C TYR A 485 -11.36 12.22 11.65
N HIS A 486 -11.42 12.46 10.34
CA HIS A 486 -10.24 12.73 9.48
C HIS A 486 -10.39 14.02 8.66
N GLY A 487 -9.25 14.63 8.24
CA GLY A 487 -9.20 15.91 7.51
C GLY A 487 -7.80 16.56 7.53
N GLU A 488 -7.68 17.88 7.45
CA GLU A 488 -6.37 18.57 7.55
C GLU A 488 -5.67 18.41 8.93
N TYR A 489 -6.40 18.00 9.96
CA TYR A 489 -5.85 17.61 11.27
C TYR A 489 -5.85 16.08 11.50
N GLY A 490 -6.18 15.28 10.48
CA GLY A 490 -6.22 13.82 10.56
C GLY A 490 -5.47 13.19 9.38
N SER A 491 -4.28 12.65 9.67
CA SER A 491 -3.45 11.74 8.87
C SER A 491 -3.00 12.12 7.44
N SER A 492 -3.21 13.35 6.95
CA SER A 492 -2.59 13.77 5.66
C SER A 492 -1.23 14.48 5.80
N SER A 493 -0.85 14.93 7.01
CA SER A 493 0.47 15.51 7.28
C SER A 493 1.20 14.73 8.37
N ALA A 494 2.45 14.34 8.11
CA ALA A 494 3.29 13.48 8.95
C ALA A 494 3.69 14.07 10.33
N LYS A 495 2.96 15.07 10.84
CA LYS A 495 3.25 15.79 12.09
C LYS A 495 2.08 15.92 13.05
N VAL A 496 0.87 15.46 12.72
CA VAL A 496 -0.26 15.51 13.66
C VAL A 496 -0.37 14.18 14.40
N ASP A 497 -0.32 14.29 15.73
CA ASP A 497 -0.45 13.21 16.71
C ASP A 497 -1.73 12.37 16.45
N PRO A 498 -1.61 11.06 16.16
CA PRO A 498 -2.76 10.16 15.95
C PRO A 498 -3.78 10.21 17.09
N GLU A 499 -3.34 10.52 18.31
CA GLU A 499 -4.19 10.65 19.50
C GLU A 499 -5.22 11.79 19.43
N LYS A 500 -5.12 12.72 18.47
CA LYS A 500 -6.06 13.85 18.31
C LYS A 500 -7.22 13.61 17.34
N SER A 501 -7.37 12.40 16.80
CA SER A 501 -8.34 12.09 15.72
C SER A 501 -9.41 11.07 16.09
N PHE A 502 -9.52 10.70 17.37
CA PHE A 502 -10.58 9.84 17.88
C PHE A 502 -11.05 10.27 19.27
N TYR A 503 -12.32 10.03 19.58
CA TYR A 503 -12.91 10.24 20.89
C TYR A 503 -13.67 9.00 21.33
N LYS A 504 -13.37 8.48 22.51
CA LYS A 504 -14.09 7.36 23.12
C LYS A 504 -15.03 7.87 24.20
N GLN A 505 -16.28 7.44 24.17
CA GLN A 505 -17.28 7.79 25.18
C GLN A 505 -17.95 6.54 25.74
N ASP A 506 -18.01 6.45 27.06
CA ASP A 506 -18.81 5.47 27.78
C ASP A 506 -20.09 6.14 28.32
N LEU A 507 -21.22 5.48 28.11
CA LEU A 507 -22.58 5.98 28.35
C LEU A 507 -23.46 4.91 29.00
N ILE A 508 -24.42 5.33 29.83
CA ILE A 508 -25.49 4.47 30.33
C ILE A 508 -26.81 5.07 29.90
N ILE A 509 -27.50 4.40 28.97
CA ILE A 509 -28.73 4.89 28.35
C ILE A 509 -29.92 4.19 29.03
N PRO A 510 -30.82 4.94 29.69
CA PRO A 510 -31.96 4.35 30.36
C PRO A 510 -32.88 3.59 29.39
N ALA A 511 -33.60 2.60 29.91
CA ALA A 511 -34.66 1.88 29.20
C ALA A 511 -35.82 2.81 28.74
N ASP A 512 -36.79 2.23 28.03
CA ASP A 512 -38.11 2.81 27.80
C ASP A 512 -38.10 4.18 27.10
N ASN A 513 -37.37 4.28 25.99
CA ASN A 513 -37.15 5.52 25.23
C ASN A 513 -36.24 6.54 25.92
N GLY A 514 -35.39 6.11 26.86
CA GLY A 514 -34.30 6.91 27.39
C GLY A 514 -33.41 7.48 26.28
N LYS A 515 -32.94 8.72 26.47
CA LYS A 515 -32.08 9.41 25.50
C LYS A 515 -30.94 10.15 26.17
N ILE A 516 -29.80 10.20 25.48
CA ILE A 516 -28.63 10.97 25.86
C ILE A 516 -28.27 11.89 24.70
N VAL A 517 -27.98 13.15 25.01
CA VAL A 517 -27.45 14.14 24.06
C VAL A 517 -26.09 14.60 24.55
N GLU A 518 -25.09 14.50 23.68
CA GLU A 518 -23.70 14.81 24.01
C GLU A 518 -23.08 15.72 22.95
N THR A 519 -22.01 16.42 23.35
CA THR A 519 -21.28 17.33 22.46
C THR A 519 -19.78 17.12 22.58
N ILE A 520 -19.12 16.87 21.45
CA ILE A 520 -17.67 16.70 21.34
C ILE A 520 -17.11 17.87 20.54
N ASN A 521 -16.04 18.49 21.02
CA ASN A 521 -15.29 19.49 20.25
C ASN A 521 -14.36 18.77 19.27
N ILE A 522 -14.47 19.06 17.97
CA ILE A 522 -13.68 18.40 16.92
C ILE A 522 -12.39 19.20 16.66
N GLY A 523 -12.51 20.50 16.40
CA GLY A 523 -11.39 21.37 16.05
C GLY A 523 -11.80 22.53 15.16
N GLU A 524 -10.86 23.34 14.70
CA GLU A 524 -11.14 24.56 13.92
C GLU A 524 -11.67 24.31 12.50
N LYS A 525 -11.46 23.10 11.96
CA LYS A 525 -11.84 22.72 10.60
C LYS A 525 -12.87 21.60 10.58
N GLU A 526 -13.69 21.58 9.54
CA GLU A 526 -14.72 20.57 9.36
C GLU A 526 -14.08 19.22 9.04
N PRO A 527 -14.50 18.12 9.68
CA PRO A 527 -13.99 16.79 9.34
C PRO A 527 -14.47 16.38 7.94
N VAL A 528 -13.56 15.87 7.13
CA VAL A 528 -13.86 15.31 5.80
C VAL A 528 -14.58 13.96 5.95
N ASN A 529 -14.14 13.16 6.93
CA ASN A 529 -14.75 11.88 7.27
C ASN A 529 -15.06 11.86 8.77
N LEU A 530 -16.23 11.33 9.12
CA LEU A 530 -16.66 11.08 10.49
C LEU A 530 -17.14 9.64 10.60
N TYR A 531 -16.52 8.86 11.48
CA TYR A 531 -16.90 7.47 11.75
C TYR A 531 -17.39 7.32 13.18
N ILE A 532 -18.58 6.76 13.37
CA ILE A 532 -19.16 6.54 14.70
C ILE A 532 -19.64 5.09 14.79
N TYR A 533 -19.10 4.36 15.76
CA TYR A 533 -19.42 2.96 15.93
C TYR A 533 -19.25 2.51 17.39
N PRO A 534 -20.09 1.59 17.88
CA PRO A 534 -19.97 1.04 19.22
C PRO A 534 -18.77 0.08 19.34
N THR A 535 -18.11 0.10 20.48
CA THR A 535 -17.09 -0.89 20.86
C THR A 535 -17.56 -1.84 21.95
N ILE A 536 -18.62 -1.48 22.69
CA ILE A 536 -19.27 -2.33 23.69
C ILE A 536 -20.75 -1.96 23.73
N ILE A 537 -21.64 -2.95 23.72
CA ILE A 537 -23.07 -2.80 24.05
C ILE A 537 -23.41 -3.89 25.07
N GLU A 538 -23.89 -3.50 26.24
CA GLU A 538 -24.26 -4.44 27.28
C GLU A 538 -25.60 -4.06 27.89
N LYS A 539 -26.53 -5.02 27.95
CA LYS A 539 -27.83 -4.84 28.60
C LYS A 539 -27.65 -5.04 30.10
N LEU A 540 -27.93 -3.99 30.86
CA LEU A 540 -27.86 -3.99 32.31
C LEU A 540 -29.14 -4.56 32.90
N THR A 541 -29.04 -5.18 34.08
CA THR A 541 -30.22 -5.51 34.86
C THR A 541 -30.76 -4.24 35.52
N ARG A 542 -32.08 -4.18 35.73
CA ARG A 542 -32.68 -3.01 36.36
C ARG A 542 -32.08 -2.73 37.76
N GLY A 543 -31.84 -3.78 38.53
CA GLY A 543 -31.18 -3.67 39.83
C GLY A 543 -29.75 -3.12 39.74
N TYR A 544 -28.96 -3.48 38.72
CA TYR A 544 -27.62 -2.91 38.53
C TYR A 544 -27.71 -1.40 38.24
N TYR A 545 -28.64 -0.98 37.38
CA TYR A 545 -28.83 0.44 37.08
C TYR A 545 -29.32 1.22 38.30
N ASP A 546 -30.36 0.74 38.99
CA ASP A 546 -30.92 1.41 40.17
C ASP A 546 -29.89 1.52 41.29
N ASP A 547 -29.11 0.45 41.54
CA ASP A 547 -28.01 0.46 42.50
C ASP A 547 -26.92 1.48 42.13
N LEU A 548 -26.59 1.63 40.83
CA LEU A 548 -25.58 2.59 40.38
C LEU A 548 -26.06 4.03 40.53
N ILE A 549 -27.32 4.31 40.15
CA ILE A 549 -27.94 5.62 40.38
C ILE A 549 -27.98 5.90 41.89
N HIS A 550 -28.36 4.92 42.70
CA HIS A 550 -28.33 5.05 44.15
C HIS A 550 -26.91 5.32 44.65
N ALA A 551 -25.89 4.60 44.18
CA ALA A 551 -24.49 4.78 44.57
C ALA A 551 -24.00 6.22 44.38
N SER A 552 -24.39 6.85 43.27
CA SER A 552 -24.07 8.25 42.96
C SER A 552 -24.96 9.29 43.66
N SER A 553 -26.11 8.86 44.21
CA SER A 553 -27.09 9.77 44.81
C SER A 553 -26.62 10.36 46.15
N LYS A 554 -27.09 11.57 46.45
CA LYS A 554 -26.89 12.22 47.76
C LYS A 554 -27.61 11.52 48.92
N GLU A 555 -28.57 10.66 48.62
CA GLU A 555 -29.36 9.93 49.61
C GLU A 555 -28.66 8.65 50.07
N ASN A 556 -27.76 8.10 49.26
CA ASN A 556 -27.01 6.91 49.62
C ASN A 556 -26.06 7.18 50.80
N LYS A 557 -26.09 6.29 51.79
CA LYS A 557 -25.20 6.25 52.95
C LYS A 557 -24.36 4.98 53.01
N ASP A 558 -24.59 4.05 52.10
CA ASP A 558 -23.91 2.76 52.05
C ASP A 558 -22.67 2.83 51.13
N ILE A 559 -21.50 2.77 51.76
CA ILE A 559 -20.20 2.77 51.07
C ILE A 559 -19.99 1.46 50.30
N SER A 560 -20.56 0.34 50.74
CA SER A 560 -20.35 -0.96 50.11
C SER A 560 -20.91 -1.01 48.69
N ILE A 561 -22.03 -0.31 48.45
CA ILE A 561 -22.61 -0.14 47.11
C ILE A 561 -21.67 0.67 46.22
N ILE A 562 -21.01 1.71 46.74
CA ILE A 562 -20.04 2.51 45.98
C ILE A 562 -18.81 1.67 45.63
N ASP A 563 -18.28 0.90 46.58
CA ASP A 563 -17.09 0.07 46.39
C ASP A 563 -17.30 -1.00 45.32
N LYS A 564 -18.47 -1.64 45.30
CA LYS A 564 -18.90 -2.56 44.23
C LYS A 564 -18.71 -1.96 42.83
N TYR A 565 -18.99 -0.67 42.64
CA TYR A 565 -18.88 0.01 41.34
C TYR A 565 -17.50 0.64 41.08
N LEU A 566 -16.73 0.96 42.11
CA LEU A 566 -15.33 1.37 41.97
C LEU A 566 -14.44 0.21 41.50
N ASP A 567 -14.82 -1.02 41.82
CA ASP A 567 -14.14 -2.23 41.33
C ASP A 567 -14.54 -2.62 39.90
N ASP A 568 -15.62 -2.04 39.35
CA ASP A 568 -16.08 -2.32 37.99
C ASP A 568 -15.26 -1.50 36.96
N PRO A 569 -14.43 -2.15 36.13
CA PRO A 569 -13.61 -1.45 35.15
C PRO A 569 -14.43 -0.75 34.05
N LYS A 570 -15.69 -1.15 33.82
CA LYS A 570 -16.58 -0.53 32.84
C LYS A 570 -17.00 0.88 33.27
N LEU A 571 -17.05 1.12 34.57
CA LEU A 571 -17.51 2.38 35.16
C LEU A 571 -16.37 3.34 35.49
N LYS A 572 -15.17 3.13 34.92
CA LYS A 572 -13.99 3.96 35.19
C LYS A 572 -14.24 5.46 35.01
N LYS A 573 -15.11 5.84 34.08
CA LYS A 573 -15.54 7.24 33.86
C LYS A 573 -16.33 7.83 35.04
N TRP A 574 -17.10 7.02 35.75
CA TRP A 574 -17.87 7.41 36.93
C TRP A 574 -17.07 7.29 38.24
N HIS A 575 -15.89 6.65 38.23
CA HIS A 575 -15.06 6.50 39.42
C HIS A 575 -14.76 7.81 40.14
N PRO A 576 -14.44 8.95 39.49
CA PRO A 576 -14.21 10.21 40.21
C PRO A 576 -15.44 10.71 40.97
N GLU A 577 -16.64 10.57 40.39
CA GLU A 577 -17.89 10.96 41.03
C GLU A 577 -18.21 10.03 42.22
N LEU A 578 -18.05 8.72 42.03
CA LEU A 578 -18.23 7.72 43.07
C LEU A 578 -17.22 7.90 44.21
N GLN A 579 -15.95 8.19 43.91
CA GLN A 579 -14.92 8.48 44.91
C GLN A 579 -15.24 9.75 45.69
N LYS A 580 -15.68 10.82 45.00
CA LYS A 580 -16.13 12.05 45.65
C LYS A 580 -17.31 11.77 46.59
N ARG A 581 -18.30 10.98 46.14
CA ARG A 581 -19.45 10.62 46.96
C ARG A 581 -19.04 9.79 48.18
N LYS A 582 -18.12 8.84 48.02
CA LYS A 582 -17.53 8.07 49.12
C LYS A 582 -16.85 8.98 50.15
N GLN A 583 -16.10 10.00 49.70
CA GLN A 583 -15.48 10.98 50.59
C GLN A 583 -16.51 11.81 51.36
N GLU A 584 -17.61 12.22 50.71
CA GLU A 584 -18.70 12.96 51.36
C GLU A 584 -19.37 12.14 52.47
N ILE A 585 -19.67 10.86 52.22
CA ILE A 585 -20.28 9.97 53.22
C ILE A 585 -19.35 9.77 54.41
N ASN A 586 -18.05 9.55 54.17
CA ASN A 586 -17.06 9.44 55.25
C ASN A 586 -17.01 10.72 56.11
N ALA A 587 -16.98 11.89 55.50
CA ALA A 587 -16.96 13.17 56.22
C ALA A 587 -18.24 13.43 57.03
N GLU A 588 -19.41 12.96 56.55
CA GLU A 588 -20.68 13.04 57.27
C GLU A 588 -20.70 12.09 58.49
N ASN A 589 -20.17 10.89 58.34
CA ASN A 589 -20.06 9.91 59.43
C ASN A 589 -19.11 10.40 60.54
N ASP A 590 -17.97 11.00 60.18
CA ASP A 590 -17.01 11.56 61.13
C ASP A 590 -17.61 12.74 61.93
N LYS A 591 -18.38 13.63 61.27
CA LYS A 591 -19.10 14.72 61.94
C LYS A 591 -20.17 14.20 62.89
N SER A 592 -20.91 13.16 62.50
CA SER A 592 -21.91 12.52 63.36
C SER A 592 -21.27 11.85 64.58
N TRP A 593 -20.07 11.30 64.44
CA TRP A 593 -19.33 10.70 65.55
C TRP A 593 -18.83 11.77 66.55
N LEU A 594 -18.27 12.88 66.05
CA LEU A 594 -17.84 14.02 66.88
C LEU A 594 -19.00 14.63 67.68
N LEU A 595 -20.18 14.79 67.06
CA LEU A 595 -21.39 15.30 67.73
C LEU A 595 -21.88 14.36 68.85
N LYS A 596 -21.72 13.03 68.69
CA LYS A 596 -22.06 12.04 69.72
C LYS A 596 -21.06 11.95 70.87
N MET A 597 -19.82 12.43 70.70
CA MET A 597 -18.85 12.53 71.80
C MET A 597 -18.98 13.82 72.62
N ILE A 598 -19.57 14.87 72.03
CA ILE A 598 -19.78 16.16 72.69
C ILE A 598 -21.08 16.17 73.50
N GLN A 599 -22.00 15.26 73.21
CA GLN A 599 -23.19 14.93 74.02
C GLN A 599 -22.86 13.89 75.07
#